data_AF-A0A962Y2M7-F1
#
_entry.id   AF-A0A962Y2M7-F1
#
_cell.length_a   1.000
_cell.length_b   1.000
_cell.length_c   1.000
_cell.angle_alpha   90.00
_cell.angle_beta   90.00
_cell.angle_gamma   90.00
#
_symmetry.space_group_name_H-M   'P 1'
#
loop_
_entity.id
_entity.type
_entity.pdbx_description
1 polymer ?
#
loop_
_entity_poly.entity_id
_entity_poly.type
_entity_poly.pdbx_seq_one_letter_code
_entity_poly.pdbx_strand_id
1 'polypeptide(L)' 'MRIATLDIAGFRNLRSMQMECSPGLNLVAGPNASGKTSLLEAL' A
#
# COMPACT_ATOMS: atom_id res chain seq x y z
N MET A 1 -11.10 13.46 -0.72
CA MET A 1 -10.94 12.20 0.05
C MET A 1 -9.48 12.09 0.48
N ARG A 2 -9.20 11.72 1.74
CA ARG A 2 -7.83 11.50 2.27
C ARG A 2 -7.75 10.09 2.84
N ILE A 3 -6.71 9.34 2.47
CA ILE A 3 -6.37 8.06 3.10
C ILE A 3 -5.44 8.36 4.28
N ALA A 4 -5.80 7.90 5.47
CA ALA A 4 -5.01 8.08 6.69
C ALA A 4 -4.30 6.80 7.10
N THR A 5 -4.92 5.64 6.88
CA THR A 5 -4.40 4.33 7.23
C THR A 5 -4.75 3.32 6.13
N LEU A 6 -3.88 2.32 5.99
CA LEU A 6 -4.06 1.16 5.12
C LEU A 6 -3.87 -0.10 5.95
N ASP A 7 -4.87 -0.98 5.90
CA ASP A 7 -4.78 -2.33 6.44
C ASP A 7 -5.20 -3.31 5.33
N ILE A 8 -4.23 -4.05 4.82
CA ILE A 8 -4.39 -4.94 3.66
C ILE A 8 -3.99 -6.34 4.08
N ALA A 9 -4.87 -7.32 3.85
CA ALA A 9 -4.60 -8.74 4.09
C ALA A 9 -5.11 -9.59 2.93
N GLY A 10 -4.28 -10.56 2.49
CA GLY A 10 -4.67 -11.55 1.48
C GLY A 10 -5.00 -10.99 0.09
N PHE A 11 -4.43 -9.85 -0.29
CA PHE A 11 -4.71 -9.21 -1.59
C PHE A 11 -3.55 -9.40 -2.58
N ARG A 12 -3.81 -10.14 -3.66
CA ARG A 12 -2.78 -10.48 -4.67
C ARG A 12 -1.53 -11.06 -4.02
N ASN A 13 -0.38 -10.43 -4.22
CA ASN A 13 0.90 -10.82 -3.64
C ASN A 13 1.19 -10.16 -2.28
N LEU A 14 0.27 -9.34 -1.74
CA LEU A 14 0.36 -8.76 -0.40
C LEU A 14 -0.26 -9.74 0.62
N ARG A 15 0.57 -10.33 1.47
CA ARG A 15 0.10 -11.23 2.54
C ARG A 15 -0.59 -10.46 3.67
N SER A 16 0.12 -9.48 4.23
CA SER A 16 -0.37 -8.58 5.29
C SER A 16 0.48 -7.30 5.28
N MET A 17 -0.16 -6.14 5.30
CA MET A 17 0.52 -4.84 5.38
C MET A 17 -0.35 -3.85 6.17
N GLN A 18 0.29 -3.15 7.09
CA GLN A 18 -0.30 -2.02 7.81
C GLN A 18 0.60 -0.79 7.61
N MET A 19 -0.01 0.34 7.26
CA MET A 19 0.73 1.58 7.00
C MET A 19 -0.12 2.80 7.38
N GLU A 20 0.50 3.74 8.07
CA GLU A 20 -0.05 5.09 8.26
C GLU A 20 0.39 6.01 7.11
N CYS A 21 -0.56 6.78 6.57
CA CYS A 21 -0.31 7.71 5.48
C CYS A 21 -0.10 9.13 6.01
N SER A 22 1.02 9.73 5.61
CA SER A 22 1.34 11.12 5.90
C SER A 22 0.47 12.07 5.05
N PRO A 23 0.10 13.25 5.59
CA PRO A 23 -0.51 14.32 4.81
C PRO A 23 0.55 14.90 3.86
N GLY A 24 0.53 14.48 2.59
CA GLY A 24 1.52 14.87 1.59
C GLY A 24 1.96 13.68 0.74
N LEU A 25 3.27 13.58 0.51
CA LEU A 25 3.85 12.53 -0.32
C LEU A 25 4.14 11.27 0.51
N ASN A 26 3.55 10.14 0.08
CA ASN A 26 3.89 8.81 0.57
C ASN A 26 4.62 8.08 -0.57
N LEU A 27 5.91 7.81 -0.41
CA LEU A 27 6.71 7.12 -1.43
C LEU A 27 6.71 5.61 -1.17
N VAL A 28 6.15 4.85 -2.11
CA VAL A 28 6.20 3.38 -2.10
C VAL A 28 7.23 2.91 -3.14
N ALA A 29 8.37 2.39 -2.66
CA ALA A 29 9.50 1.97 -3.51
C ALA A 29 9.91 0.53 -3.22
N GLY A 30 10.52 -0.13 -4.21
CA GLY A 30 10.98 -1.51 -4.10
C GLY A 30 11.15 -2.21 -5.45
N PRO A 31 11.68 -3.44 -5.47
CA PRO A 31 11.94 -4.21 -6.69
C PRO A 31 10.68 -4.50 -7.53
N ASN A 32 10.86 -4.97 -8.77
CA ASN A 32 9.75 -5.46 -9.59
C ASN A 32 8.98 -6.59 -8.86
N ALA A 33 7.67 -6.66 -9.08
CA ALA A 33 6.76 -7.60 -8.42
C ALA A 33 6.73 -7.54 -6.88
N SER A 34 7.25 -6.47 -6.25
CA SER A 34 7.21 -6.29 -4.78
C SER A 34 5.84 -5.89 -4.20
N GLY A 35 4.80 -5.74 -5.03
CA GLY A 35 3.44 -5.41 -4.57
C GLY A 35 3.06 -3.93 -4.54
N LYS A 36 3.89 -3.03 -5.12
CA LYS A 36 3.58 -1.58 -5.18
C LYS A 36 2.28 -1.27 -5.94
N THR A 37 2.09 -1.87 -7.11
CA THR A 37 0.85 -1.72 -7.87
C THR A 37 -0.33 -2.35 -7.14
N SER A 38 -0.13 -3.53 -6.55
CA SER A 38 -1.14 -4.20 -5.71
C SER A 38 -1.60 -3.33 -4.54
N LEU A 39 -0.70 -2.54 -3.94
CA LEU A 39 -1.05 -1.59 -2.88
C LEU A 39 -2.02 -0.53 -3.40
N LEU A 40 -1.75 0.04 -4.58
CA LEU A 40 -2.61 1.06 -5.19
C LEU A 40 -3.95 0.50 -5.66
N GLU A 41 -4.00 -0.75 -6.11
CA GLU A 41 -5.25 -1.41 -6.54
C GLU A 41 -6.14 -1.85 -5.37
N ALA A 42 -5.63 -1.80 -4.14
CA ALA A 42 -6.40 -2.06 -2.93
C ALA A 42 -7.13 -0.81 -2.38
N LEU A 43 -6.92 0.36 -2.98
CA LEU A 43 -7.56 1.65 -2.65
C LEU A 43 -8.90 1.82 -3.38
#